data_AF-A0AAD7PDR4-F1
#
_entry.id   AF-A0AAD7PDR4-F1
#
_cell.length_a   1.000
_cell.length_b   1.000
_cell.length_c   1.000
_cell.angle_alpha   90.00
_cell.angle_beta   90.00
_cell.angle_gamma   90.00
#
_symmetry.space_group_name_H-M   'P 1'
#
loop_
_entity.id
_entity.type
_entity.pdbx_description
1 polymer ?
#
loop_
_entity_poly.entity_id
_entity_poly.type
_entity_poly.pdbx_seq_one_letter_code
_entity_poly.pdbx_strand_id
1 'polypeptide(L)'
;MKINYQRQVAMLNKLKQRLSNSKTLEKAKEAVSYLRVRYVVDMQSMELIVSEINRLRDKQLYPKLVQLVDRMATMWETMQIHHGNQLKILDALRSLDISQSPKETSEHHHERTWQLWVVVLEWNSQFEKLIKRQKDYIKALSNWLKLNLIPIESILKEKVSSPPRIQNPPILVLLHAWQNYLEKLPDELARTAISNFAEIIKTIISHQEEEMLLKQKCDDTRKELIHKTRQFEDRNNKYMLRRILDEVDQDSAEDISAQKNSVAEKQVLLETVKKRLKEEEEACSALRMKSLAILKNGMPELFRVMTYFSRAYSTMLMELSSTSHRQNPSENLSRPSVAVFYIVFSVCFLYV
;
A
#
# COMPACT_ATOMS: atom_id res chain seq x y z
N MET A 1 18.89 43.61 -20.27
CA MET A 1 19.40 44.31 -21.47
C MET A 1 18.42 45.35 -22.05
N LYS A 2 17.14 44.97 -22.31
CA LYS A 2 16.10 45.85 -22.88
C LYS A 2 16.00 47.24 -22.23
N ILE A 3 15.91 47.28 -20.90
CA ILE A 3 15.74 48.54 -20.14
C ILE A 3 16.93 49.49 -20.36
N ASN A 4 18.15 48.96 -20.42
CA ASN A 4 19.35 49.75 -20.67
C ASN A 4 19.40 50.27 -22.12
N TYR A 5 19.00 49.46 -23.09
CA TYR A 5 18.85 49.90 -24.49
C TYR A 5 17.81 51.03 -24.60
N GLN A 6 16.62 50.87 -24.00
CA GLN A 6 15.57 51.89 -24.01
C GLN A 6 16.01 53.21 -23.35
N ARG A 7 16.71 53.13 -22.21
CA ARG A 7 17.28 54.31 -21.53
C ARG A 7 18.30 55.04 -22.41
N GLN A 8 19.18 54.31 -23.10
CA GLN A 8 20.20 54.91 -23.97
C GLN A 8 19.61 55.51 -25.25
N VAL A 9 18.60 54.88 -25.84
CA VAL A 9 17.84 55.47 -26.96
C VAL A 9 17.17 56.79 -26.52
N ALA A 10 16.58 56.83 -25.32
CA ALA A 10 15.98 58.04 -24.78
C ALA A 10 17.03 59.15 -24.53
N MET A 11 18.21 58.80 -24.03
CA MET A 11 19.33 59.74 -23.86
C MET A 11 19.83 60.29 -25.20
N LEU A 12 19.99 59.43 -26.22
CA LEU A 12 20.39 59.85 -27.57
C LEU A 12 19.37 60.84 -28.19
N ASN A 13 18.07 60.58 -28.01
CA ASN A 13 17.01 61.48 -28.50
C ASN A 13 17.05 62.85 -27.81
N LYS A 14 17.35 62.91 -26.51
CA LYS A 14 17.55 64.18 -25.78
C LYS A 14 18.78 64.94 -26.28
N LEU A 15 19.88 64.25 -26.60
CA LEU A 15 21.09 64.88 -27.15
C LEU A 15 20.86 65.45 -28.56
N LYS A 16 20.06 64.76 -29.39
CA LYS A 16 19.64 65.26 -30.72
C LYS A 16 18.82 66.53 -30.64
N GLN A 17 17.90 66.63 -29.67
CA GLN A 17 17.06 67.82 -29.47
C GLN A 17 17.85 69.05 -28.98
N ARG A 18 18.98 68.84 -28.28
CA ARG A 18 19.79 69.92 -27.68
C ARG A 18 20.91 70.46 -28.58
N LEU A 19 20.97 70.07 -29.87
CA LEU A 19 22.05 70.46 -30.80
C LEU A 19 23.46 70.26 -30.20
N SER A 20 23.67 69.14 -29.50
CA SER A 20 24.95 68.83 -28.86
C SER A 20 26.07 68.61 -29.88
N ASN A 21 27.32 68.81 -29.45
CA ASN A 21 28.51 68.70 -30.31
C ASN A 21 28.57 67.35 -31.07
N SER A 22 29.06 67.39 -32.31
CA SER A 22 29.08 66.24 -33.23
C SER A 22 29.78 65.01 -32.63
N LYS A 23 30.91 65.22 -31.93
CA LYS A 23 31.69 64.14 -31.30
C LYS A 23 30.94 63.40 -30.18
N THR A 24 30.12 64.08 -29.39
CA THR A 24 29.32 63.45 -28.32
C THR A 24 28.12 62.71 -28.90
N LEU A 25 27.54 63.26 -29.98
CA LEU A 25 26.45 62.62 -30.70
C LEU A 25 26.88 61.28 -31.33
N GLU A 26 28.05 61.24 -31.97
CA GLU A 26 28.58 60.01 -32.57
C GLU A 26 28.88 58.94 -31.51
N LYS A 27 29.53 59.29 -30.39
CA LYS A 27 29.75 58.35 -29.27
C LYS A 27 28.45 57.77 -28.71
N ALA A 28 27.40 58.60 -28.59
CA ALA A 28 26.09 58.14 -28.13
C ALA A 28 25.40 57.22 -29.15
N LYS A 29 25.55 57.47 -30.46
CA LYS A 29 25.06 56.58 -31.52
C LYS A 29 25.79 55.23 -31.50
N GLU A 30 27.11 55.22 -31.33
CA GLU A 30 27.91 53.99 -31.21
C GLU A 30 27.46 53.15 -30.01
N ALA A 31 27.28 53.77 -28.84
CA ALA A 31 26.81 53.09 -27.63
C ALA A 31 25.40 52.49 -27.81
N VAL A 32 24.49 53.21 -28.46
CA VAL A 32 23.15 52.70 -28.78
C VAL A 32 23.21 51.55 -29.79
N SER A 33 24.07 51.64 -30.81
CA SER A 33 24.27 50.58 -31.81
C SER A 33 24.80 49.30 -31.18
N TYR A 34 25.84 49.41 -30.34
CA TYR A 34 26.39 48.28 -29.59
C TYR A 34 25.32 47.61 -28.69
N LEU A 35 24.56 48.40 -27.94
CA LEU A 35 23.49 47.88 -27.09
C LEU A 35 22.35 47.26 -27.89
N ARG A 36 22.07 47.76 -29.11
CA ARG A 36 21.08 47.16 -30.01
C ARG A 36 21.51 45.77 -30.44
N VAL A 37 22.76 45.62 -30.90
CA VAL A 37 23.30 44.31 -31.31
C VAL A 37 23.25 43.34 -30.15
N ARG A 38 23.73 43.75 -28.97
CA ARG A 38 23.72 42.90 -27.77
C ARG A 38 22.30 42.52 -27.33
N TYR A 39 21.37 43.46 -27.39
CA TYR A 39 19.95 43.20 -27.12
C TYR A 39 19.33 42.18 -28.09
N VAL A 40 19.64 42.29 -29.39
CA VAL A 40 19.17 41.34 -30.41
C VAL A 40 19.76 39.95 -30.17
N VAL A 41 21.07 39.85 -29.87
CA VAL A 41 21.72 38.58 -29.56
C VAL A 41 21.12 37.92 -28.31
N ASP A 42 20.91 38.70 -27.23
CA ASP A 42 20.26 38.22 -26.01
C ASP A 42 18.84 37.73 -26.27
N MET A 43 18.07 38.45 -27.11
CA MET A 43 16.72 38.06 -27.51
C MET A 43 16.73 36.74 -28.30
N GLN A 44 17.60 36.62 -29.30
CA GLN A 44 17.72 35.40 -30.09
C GLN A 44 18.17 34.20 -29.24
N SER A 45 19.10 34.42 -28.31
CA SER A 45 19.53 33.39 -27.37
C SER A 45 18.37 32.94 -26.47
N MET A 46 17.55 33.88 -25.99
CA MET A 46 16.36 33.57 -25.22
C MET A 46 15.32 32.79 -26.03
N GLU A 47 15.05 33.18 -27.28
CA GLU A 47 14.16 32.46 -28.20
C GLU A 47 14.63 31.02 -28.46
N LEU A 48 15.94 30.81 -28.63
CA LEU A 48 16.54 29.47 -28.79
C LEU A 48 16.34 28.62 -27.52
N ILE A 49 16.59 29.17 -26.33
CA ILE A 49 16.38 28.46 -25.06
C ILE A 49 14.91 28.07 -24.90
N VAL A 50 13.97 28.97 -25.20
CA VAL A 50 12.52 28.71 -25.11
C VAL A 50 12.10 27.63 -26.11
N SER A 51 12.60 27.71 -27.35
CA SER A 51 12.35 26.70 -28.38
C SER A 51 12.83 25.32 -27.93
N GLU A 52 14.02 25.24 -27.33
CA GLU A 52 14.58 23.99 -26.82
C GLU A 52 13.77 23.44 -25.64
N ILE A 53 13.34 24.29 -24.70
CA ILE A 53 12.44 23.90 -23.60
C ILE A 53 11.12 23.33 -24.15
N ASN A 54 10.51 24.01 -25.13
CA ASN A 54 9.28 23.55 -25.77
C ASN A 54 9.49 22.21 -26.48
N ARG A 55 10.63 22.03 -27.17
CA ARG A 55 10.99 20.77 -27.82
C ARG A 55 11.14 19.64 -26.80
N LEU A 56 11.88 19.85 -25.71
CA LEU A 56 12.03 18.88 -24.63
C LEU A 56 10.67 18.51 -24.00
N ARG A 57 9.83 19.50 -23.74
CA ARG A 57 8.48 19.33 -23.19
C ARG A 57 7.61 18.46 -24.11
N ASP A 58 7.47 18.86 -25.38
CA ASP A 58 6.47 18.30 -26.28
C ASP A 58 6.95 17.01 -26.96
N LYS A 59 8.25 16.89 -27.25
CA LYS A 59 8.81 15.74 -27.99
C LYS A 59 9.44 14.67 -27.11
N GLN A 60 9.78 14.97 -25.85
CA GLN A 60 10.40 13.99 -24.96
C GLN A 60 9.57 13.72 -23.71
N LEU A 61 9.23 14.77 -22.96
CA LEU A 61 8.51 14.62 -21.69
C LEU A 61 7.07 14.14 -21.91
N TYR A 62 6.32 14.77 -22.82
CA TYR A 62 4.93 14.41 -23.05
C TYR A 62 4.73 12.94 -23.47
N PRO A 63 5.46 12.38 -24.46
CA PRO A 63 5.35 10.96 -24.80
C PRO A 63 5.68 10.02 -23.63
N LYS A 64 6.68 10.36 -22.81
CA LYS A 64 7.04 9.58 -21.62
C LYS A 64 5.92 9.60 -20.57
N LEU A 65 5.23 10.72 -20.40
CA LEU A 65 4.08 10.82 -19.49
C LEU A 65 2.89 9.99 -19.99
N VAL A 66 2.59 10.03 -21.28
CA VAL A 66 1.52 9.19 -21.87
C VAL A 66 1.84 7.71 -21.66
N GLN A 67 3.06 7.28 -21.97
CA GLN A 67 3.49 5.90 -21.71
C GLN A 67 3.43 5.53 -20.21
N LEU A 68 3.73 6.47 -19.31
CA LEU A 68 3.61 6.24 -17.87
C LEU A 68 2.15 6.01 -17.48
N VAL A 69 1.22 6.85 -17.95
CA VAL A 69 -0.23 6.68 -17.71
C VAL A 69 -0.69 5.31 -18.20
N ASP A 70 -0.32 4.91 -19.42
CA ASP A 70 -0.71 3.62 -20.00
C ASP A 70 -0.20 2.44 -19.16
N ARG A 71 1.09 2.47 -18.78
CA ARG A 71 1.69 1.40 -17.98
C ARG A 71 1.08 1.32 -16.58
N MET A 72 0.79 2.47 -15.98
CA MET A 72 0.12 2.52 -14.69
C MET A 72 -1.33 2.00 -14.79
N ALA A 73 -2.04 2.27 -15.89
CA ALA A 73 -3.39 1.77 -16.11
C ALA A 73 -3.41 0.24 -16.12
N THR A 74 -2.47 -0.38 -16.84
CA THR A 74 -2.29 -1.84 -16.89
C THR A 74 -1.89 -2.41 -15.53
N MET A 75 -1.00 -1.73 -14.79
CA MET A 75 -0.61 -2.17 -13.44
C MET A 75 -1.82 -2.21 -12.50
N TRP A 76 -2.64 -1.15 -12.47
CA TRP A 76 -3.81 -1.09 -11.61
C TRP A 76 -4.95 -2.01 -12.08
N GLU A 77 -5.09 -2.24 -13.38
CA GLU A 77 -6.01 -3.26 -13.93
C GLU A 77 -5.61 -4.66 -13.45
N THR A 78 -4.32 -4.97 -13.52
CA THR A 78 -3.78 -6.25 -13.02
C THR A 78 -4.02 -6.39 -11.51
N MET A 79 -3.78 -5.32 -10.74
CA MET A 79 -4.04 -5.28 -9.31
C MET A 79 -5.53 -5.53 -8.99
N GLN A 80 -6.44 -4.91 -9.75
CA GLN A 80 -7.88 -5.15 -9.64
C GLN A 80 -8.23 -6.63 -9.88
N ILE A 81 -7.65 -7.26 -10.90
CA ILE A 81 -7.92 -8.68 -11.20
C ILE A 81 -7.46 -9.56 -10.05
N HIS A 82 -6.26 -9.33 -9.50
CA HIS A 82 -5.75 -10.12 -8.38
C HIS A 82 -6.59 -9.96 -7.12
N HIS A 83 -6.89 -8.73 -6.71
CA HIS A 83 -7.74 -8.50 -5.54
C HIS A 83 -9.16 -9.03 -5.74
N GLY A 84 -9.71 -8.93 -6.95
CA GLY A 84 -11.00 -9.50 -7.28
C GLY A 84 -11.00 -11.03 -7.20
N ASN A 85 -9.92 -11.69 -7.61
CA ASN A 85 -9.78 -13.14 -7.48
C ASN A 85 -9.58 -13.57 -6.02
N GLN A 86 -8.79 -12.83 -5.24
CA GLN A 86 -8.62 -13.05 -3.79
C GLN A 86 -9.96 -12.92 -3.06
N LEU A 87 -10.78 -11.92 -3.42
CA LEU A 87 -12.12 -11.76 -2.87
C LEU A 87 -13.03 -12.96 -3.19
N LYS A 88 -13.05 -13.43 -4.44
CA LYS A 88 -13.82 -14.62 -4.84
C LYS A 88 -13.42 -15.87 -4.07
N ILE A 89 -12.11 -16.07 -3.87
CA ILE A 89 -11.59 -17.18 -3.06
C ILE A 89 -12.13 -17.08 -1.63
N LEU A 90 -12.09 -15.89 -1.03
CA LEU A 90 -12.58 -15.68 0.33
C LEU A 90 -14.09 -15.86 0.48
N ASP A 91 -14.87 -15.42 -0.50
CA ASP A 91 -16.31 -15.66 -0.53
C ASP A 91 -16.61 -17.17 -0.61
N ALA A 92 -15.83 -17.94 -1.37
CA ALA A 92 -15.93 -19.39 -1.40
C ALA A 92 -15.46 -20.04 -0.09
N LEU A 93 -14.42 -19.51 0.56
CA LEU A 93 -13.98 -19.96 1.89
C LEU A 93 -15.04 -19.69 2.98
N ARG A 94 -16.00 -18.78 2.74
CA ARG A 94 -17.05 -18.51 3.70
C ARG A 94 -18.04 -19.67 3.85
N SER A 95 -18.24 -20.50 2.83
CA SER A 95 -19.12 -21.68 2.90
C SER A 95 -18.43 -22.94 3.43
N LEU A 96 -17.09 -22.93 3.52
CA LEU A 96 -16.33 -24.06 4.05
C LEU A 96 -16.49 -24.15 5.57
N ASP A 97 -16.86 -25.35 6.03
CA ASP A 97 -16.83 -25.73 7.44
C ASP A 97 -15.43 -26.23 7.80
N ILE A 98 -14.77 -25.48 8.69
CA ILE A 98 -13.38 -25.71 9.11
C ILE A 98 -13.37 -26.25 10.55
N SER A 99 -14.55 -26.51 11.15
CA SER A 99 -14.70 -27.05 12.51
C SER A 99 -13.98 -28.39 12.71
N GLN A 100 -13.76 -29.14 11.62
CA GLN A 100 -13.08 -30.43 11.59
C GLN A 100 -11.57 -30.33 11.32
N SER A 101 -11.00 -29.11 11.16
CA SER A 101 -9.59 -28.94 10.83
C SER A 101 -8.69 -29.29 12.03
N PRO A 102 -7.81 -30.30 11.91
CA PRO A 102 -7.03 -30.83 13.03
C PRO A 102 -5.78 -29.99 13.35
N LYS A 103 -5.56 -28.84 12.70
CA LYS A 103 -4.32 -28.07 12.89
C LYS A 103 -4.42 -27.16 14.10
N GLU A 104 -3.63 -27.50 15.12
CA GLU A 104 -3.38 -26.66 16.29
C GLU A 104 -2.43 -25.50 15.96
N THR A 105 -2.58 -24.37 16.65
CA THR A 105 -1.59 -23.29 16.55
C THR A 105 -0.25 -23.80 17.09
N SER A 106 0.80 -23.55 16.32
CA SER A 106 2.19 -23.89 16.65
C SER A 106 3.01 -22.62 16.67
N GLU A 107 4.20 -22.67 17.27
CA GLU A 107 5.15 -21.56 17.25
C GLU A 107 5.46 -21.12 15.80
N HIS A 108 5.58 -22.07 14.87
CA HIS A 108 5.73 -21.74 13.45
C HIS A 108 4.50 -21.02 12.87
N HIS A 109 3.27 -21.43 13.23
CA HIS A 109 2.07 -20.71 12.78
C HIS A 109 2.02 -19.27 13.33
N HIS A 110 2.39 -19.09 14.59
CA HIS A 110 2.46 -17.78 15.24
C HIS A 110 3.50 -16.88 14.55
N GLU A 111 4.72 -17.40 14.33
CA GLU A 111 5.78 -16.67 13.62
C GLU A 111 5.36 -16.26 12.20
N ARG A 112 4.67 -17.13 11.45
CA ARG A 112 4.14 -16.76 10.12
C ARG A 112 3.09 -15.67 10.18
N THR A 113 2.24 -15.68 11.20
CA THR A 113 1.21 -14.65 11.39
C THR A 113 1.85 -13.31 11.77
N TRP A 114 2.89 -13.34 12.59
CA TRP A 114 3.73 -12.17 12.90
C TRP A 114 4.41 -11.59 11.65
N GLN A 115 5.03 -12.45 10.82
CA GLN A 115 5.64 -12.03 9.55
C GLN A 115 4.61 -11.38 8.62
N LEU A 116 3.41 -11.97 8.50
CA LEU A 116 2.32 -11.38 7.73
C LEU A 116 1.95 -9.99 8.26
N TRP A 117 1.86 -9.80 9.57
CA TRP A 117 1.58 -8.50 10.17
C TRP A 117 2.62 -7.44 9.79
N VAL A 118 3.91 -7.78 9.86
CA VAL A 118 5.02 -6.89 9.45
C VAL A 118 4.90 -6.50 7.97
N VAL A 119 4.62 -7.48 7.09
CA VAL A 119 4.44 -7.24 5.66
C VAL A 119 3.24 -6.32 5.40
N VAL A 120 2.14 -6.48 6.12
CA VAL A 120 0.94 -5.63 5.96
C VAL A 120 1.20 -4.20 6.42
N LEU A 121 1.94 -4.00 7.51
CA LEU A 121 2.36 -2.65 7.94
C LEU A 121 3.24 -1.96 6.89
N GLU A 122 4.21 -2.70 6.34
CA GLU A 122 5.07 -2.15 5.31
C GLU A 122 4.29 -1.87 4.02
N TRP A 123 3.36 -2.74 3.64
CA TRP A 123 2.45 -2.51 2.52
C TRP A 123 1.64 -1.21 2.71
N ASN A 124 1.06 -0.98 3.89
CA ASN A 124 0.32 0.24 4.20
C ASN A 124 1.20 1.50 4.03
N SER A 125 2.40 1.46 4.60
CA SER A 125 3.41 2.53 4.51
C SER A 125 3.85 2.82 3.07
N GLN A 126 4.12 1.77 2.29
CA GLN A 126 4.52 1.91 0.88
C GLN A 126 3.38 2.36 -0.02
N PHE A 127 2.15 1.94 0.26
CA PHE A 127 0.96 2.41 -0.43
C PHE A 127 0.78 3.92 -0.23
N GLU A 128 0.83 4.40 1.01
CA GLU A 128 0.74 5.84 1.29
C GLU A 128 1.84 6.63 0.58
N LYS A 129 3.09 6.15 0.65
CA LYS A 129 4.22 6.79 -0.03
C LYS A 129 4.03 6.83 -1.55
N LEU A 130 3.52 5.76 -2.16
CA LEU A 130 3.28 5.68 -3.60
C LEU A 130 2.28 6.76 -4.03
N ILE A 131 1.12 6.82 -3.38
CA ILE A 131 0.06 7.78 -3.71
C ILE A 131 0.54 9.21 -3.49
N LYS A 132 1.18 9.48 -2.36
CA LYS A 132 1.72 10.81 -2.04
C LYS A 132 2.77 11.26 -3.06
N ARG A 133 3.76 10.42 -3.37
CA ARG A 133 4.82 10.74 -4.33
C ARG A 133 4.26 11.04 -5.71
N GLN A 134 3.22 10.33 -6.11
CA GLN A 134 2.57 10.60 -7.39
C GLN A 134 1.82 11.93 -7.40
N LYS A 135 1.04 12.24 -6.35
CA LYS A 135 0.38 13.54 -6.17
C LYS A 135 1.41 14.67 -6.21
N ASP A 136 2.52 14.53 -5.47
CA ASP A 136 3.60 15.52 -5.42
C ASP A 136 4.31 15.69 -6.76
N TYR A 137 4.60 14.58 -7.47
CA TYR A 137 5.24 14.61 -8.77
C TYR A 137 4.38 15.36 -9.81
N ILE A 138 3.09 15.03 -9.90
CA ILE A 138 2.18 15.69 -10.85
C ILE A 138 2.01 17.17 -10.49
N LYS A 139 1.88 17.51 -9.20
CA LYS A 139 1.79 18.91 -8.75
C LYS A 139 3.06 19.70 -9.08
N ALA A 140 4.24 19.14 -8.84
CA ALA A 140 5.52 19.77 -9.17
C ALA A 140 5.62 20.03 -10.67
N LEU A 141 5.20 19.05 -11.49
CA LEU A 141 5.23 19.16 -12.94
C LEU A 141 4.22 20.19 -13.48
N SER A 142 3.00 20.23 -12.92
CA SER A 142 2.00 21.25 -13.22
C SER A 142 2.52 22.66 -12.90
N ASN A 143 3.23 22.83 -11.77
CA ASN A 143 3.82 24.11 -11.39
C ASN A 143 4.98 24.52 -12.30
N TRP A 144 5.86 23.57 -12.64
CA TRP A 144 6.91 23.81 -13.63
C TRP A 144 6.31 24.24 -14.97
N LEU A 145 5.24 23.57 -15.42
CA LEU A 145 4.62 23.90 -16.69
C LEU A 145 4.03 25.32 -16.70
N LYS A 146 3.37 25.75 -15.61
CA LYS A 146 2.86 27.13 -15.48
C LYS A 146 3.95 28.19 -15.67
N LEU A 147 5.17 27.94 -15.19
CA LEU A 147 6.31 28.86 -15.35
C LEU A 147 6.83 28.90 -16.80
N ASN A 148 6.71 27.79 -17.54
CA ASN A 148 7.22 27.65 -18.90
C ASN A 148 6.19 27.99 -19.99
N LEU A 149 4.92 28.17 -19.63
CA LEU A 149 3.84 28.54 -20.56
C LEU A 149 3.67 30.05 -20.72
N ILE A 150 4.33 30.88 -19.91
CA ILE A 150 4.25 32.33 -20.01
C ILE A 150 4.93 32.76 -21.32
N PRO A 151 4.19 33.32 -22.30
CA PRO A 151 4.80 33.81 -23.53
C PRO A 151 5.67 35.02 -23.19
N ILE A 152 6.99 34.88 -23.34
CA ILE A 152 7.95 35.99 -23.19
C ILE A 152 7.63 37.15 -24.16
N GLU A 153 6.84 36.88 -25.20
CA GLU A 153 6.49 37.84 -26.24
C GLU A 153 5.48 38.93 -25.83
N SER A 154 4.70 38.74 -24.75
CA SER A 154 3.67 39.71 -24.36
C SER A 154 4.23 41.06 -23.89
N ILE A 155 5.51 41.14 -23.51
CA ILE A 155 6.12 42.38 -22.98
C ILE A 155 6.95 43.10 -24.07
N LEU A 156 7.15 42.48 -25.23
CA LEU A 156 8.21 42.86 -26.18
C LEU A 156 7.74 43.22 -27.59
N LYS A 157 6.55 42.79 -28.02
CA LYS A 157 6.01 43.12 -29.36
C LYS A 157 4.89 44.16 -29.25
N GLU A 158 5.25 45.44 -29.15
CA GLU A 158 4.27 46.53 -29.26
C GLU A 158 3.81 46.76 -30.71
N LYS A 159 4.43 46.13 -31.72
CA LYS A 159 4.03 46.29 -33.13
C LYS A 159 4.30 45.04 -33.98
N VAL A 160 3.53 43.96 -33.78
CA VAL A 160 3.26 42.97 -34.84
C VAL A 160 1.81 42.52 -34.68
N SER A 161 1.01 42.68 -35.73
CA SER A 161 -0.45 42.51 -35.81
C SER A 161 -0.95 41.06 -35.68
N SER A 162 -0.34 40.24 -34.83
CA SER A 162 -0.73 38.85 -34.63
C SER A 162 -1.08 38.62 -33.16
N PRO A 163 -2.26 38.06 -32.83
CA PRO A 163 -2.61 37.71 -31.46
C PRO A 163 -1.52 36.80 -30.88
N PRO A 164 -1.14 36.95 -29.60
CA PRO A 164 -0.23 36.01 -28.95
C PRO A 164 -0.86 34.62 -29.06
N ARG A 165 -0.20 33.70 -29.79
CA ARG A 165 -0.64 32.31 -29.87
C ARG A 165 -0.45 31.72 -28.48
N ILE A 166 -1.54 31.63 -27.72
CA ILE A 166 -1.60 30.87 -26.48
C ILE A 166 -1.30 29.42 -26.88
N GLN A 167 -0.06 28.99 -26.65
CA GLN A 167 0.29 27.59 -26.80
C GLN A 167 -0.41 26.87 -25.66
N ASN A 168 -1.47 26.12 -25.98
CA ASN A 168 -2.05 25.12 -25.09
C ASN A 168 -1.46 23.76 -25.48
N PRO A 169 -0.24 23.41 -25.02
CA PRO A 169 0.33 22.14 -25.38
C PRO A 169 -0.48 20.99 -24.73
N PRO A 170 -0.60 19.83 -25.41
CA PRO A 170 -1.37 18.68 -24.91
C PRO A 170 -1.00 18.24 -23.48
N ILE A 171 0.27 18.41 -23.10
CA ILE A 171 0.77 18.13 -21.75
C ILE A 171 0.03 18.91 -20.66
N LEU A 172 -0.44 20.13 -20.94
CA LEU A 172 -1.21 20.93 -19.98
C LEU A 172 -2.56 20.27 -19.68
N VAL A 173 -3.25 19.80 -20.72
CA VAL A 173 -4.54 19.14 -20.60
C VAL A 173 -4.39 17.84 -19.82
N LEU A 174 -3.36 17.05 -20.16
CA LEU A 174 -3.04 15.80 -19.47
C LEU A 174 -2.79 16.02 -17.97
N LEU A 175 -1.88 16.94 -17.60
CA LEU A 175 -1.51 17.16 -16.20
C LEU A 175 -2.66 17.75 -15.37
N HIS A 176 -3.44 18.66 -15.95
CA HIS A 176 -4.60 19.23 -15.27
C HIS A 176 -5.66 18.15 -14.98
N ALA A 177 -5.99 17.34 -15.99
CA ALA A 177 -6.91 16.22 -15.80
C ALA A 177 -6.34 15.23 -14.76
N TRP A 178 -5.08 14.84 -14.90
CA TRP A 178 -4.44 13.88 -13.99
C TRP A 178 -4.45 14.37 -12.55
N GLN A 179 -4.10 15.64 -12.31
CA GLN A 179 -4.14 16.22 -10.98
C GLN A 179 -5.56 16.19 -10.39
N ASN A 180 -6.57 16.64 -11.15
CA ASN A 180 -7.97 16.67 -10.69
C ASN A 180 -8.50 15.29 -10.32
N TYR A 181 -8.08 14.25 -11.05
CA TYR A 181 -8.50 12.90 -10.71
C TYR A 181 -7.75 12.35 -9.50
N LEU A 182 -6.44 12.60 -9.37
CA LEU A 182 -5.66 12.17 -8.19
C LEU A 182 -6.22 12.74 -6.89
N GLU A 183 -6.74 13.95 -6.91
CA GLU A 183 -7.39 14.59 -5.75
C GLU A 183 -8.72 13.93 -5.36
N LYS A 184 -9.38 13.23 -6.29
CA LYS A 184 -10.66 12.53 -6.09
C LYS A 184 -10.52 11.03 -5.82
N LEU A 185 -9.30 10.49 -5.86
CA LEU A 185 -9.09 9.08 -5.62
C LEU A 185 -9.48 8.71 -4.17
N PRO A 186 -10.12 7.54 -3.96
CA PRO A 186 -10.49 7.09 -2.62
C PRO A 186 -9.29 6.43 -1.90
N ASP A 187 -8.13 7.10 -1.86
CA ASP A 187 -6.91 6.53 -1.26
C ASP A 187 -7.00 6.35 0.25
N GLU A 188 -7.77 7.21 0.92
CA GLU A 188 -8.00 7.13 2.37
C GLU A 188 -8.73 5.84 2.77
N LEU A 189 -9.74 5.44 1.98
CA LEU A 189 -10.49 4.20 2.23
C LEU A 189 -9.60 2.97 2.09
N ALA A 190 -8.75 2.95 1.05
CA ALA A 190 -7.78 1.87 0.85
C ALA A 190 -6.76 1.78 1.99
N ARG A 191 -6.18 2.92 2.39
CA ARG A 191 -5.24 2.98 3.53
C ARG A 191 -5.88 2.50 4.83
N THR A 192 -7.10 2.96 5.10
CA THR A 192 -7.86 2.54 6.29
C THR A 192 -8.14 1.04 6.26
N ALA A 193 -8.51 0.48 5.11
CA ALA A 193 -8.76 -0.96 4.98
C ALA A 193 -7.49 -1.80 5.25
N ILE A 194 -6.33 -1.39 4.72
CA ILE A 194 -5.06 -2.08 4.99
C ILE A 194 -4.70 -1.96 6.48
N SER A 195 -4.84 -0.77 7.07
CA SER A 195 -4.59 -0.54 8.50
C SER A 195 -5.50 -1.40 9.39
N ASN A 196 -6.79 -1.47 9.09
CA ASN A 196 -7.74 -2.31 9.82
C ASN A 196 -7.39 -3.79 9.71
N PHE A 197 -6.91 -4.23 8.54
CA PHE A 197 -6.43 -5.59 8.36
C PHE A 197 -5.19 -5.88 9.21
N ALA A 198 -4.28 -4.92 9.38
CA ALA A 198 -3.16 -5.06 10.30
C ALA A 198 -3.63 -5.27 11.75
N GLU A 199 -4.63 -4.52 12.21
CA GLU A 199 -5.22 -4.69 13.56
C GLU A 199 -5.93 -6.05 13.72
N ILE A 200 -6.60 -6.53 12.67
CA ILE A 200 -7.16 -7.88 12.62
C ILE A 200 -6.07 -8.94 12.83
N ILE A 201 -4.96 -8.85 12.09
CA ILE A 201 -3.85 -9.81 12.24
C ILE A 201 -3.23 -9.71 13.63
N LYS A 202 -3.05 -8.51 14.17
CA LYS A 202 -2.55 -8.30 15.53
C LYS A 202 -3.43 -8.98 16.59
N THR A 203 -4.75 -8.92 16.41
CA THR A 203 -5.70 -9.64 17.28
C THR A 203 -5.51 -11.15 17.17
N ILE A 204 -5.30 -11.68 15.96
CA ILE A 204 -5.04 -13.11 15.74
C ILE A 204 -3.73 -13.53 16.41
N ILE A 205 -2.66 -12.72 16.34
CA ILE A 205 -1.38 -12.96 17.01
C ILE A 205 -1.61 -13.13 18.52
N SER A 206 -2.37 -12.22 19.14
CA SER A 206 -2.68 -12.30 20.57
C SER A 206 -3.48 -13.56 20.93
N HIS A 207 -4.48 -13.93 20.12
CA HIS A 207 -5.21 -15.19 20.33
C HIS A 207 -4.32 -16.43 20.16
N GLN A 208 -3.36 -16.40 19.23
CA GLN A 208 -2.41 -17.50 19.03
C GLN A 208 -1.48 -17.66 20.24
N GLU A 209 -1.01 -16.55 20.83
CA GLU A 209 -0.23 -16.57 22.08
C GLU A 209 -1.03 -17.20 23.23
N GLU A 210 -2.29 -16.78 23.39
CA GLU A 210 -3.18 -17.32 24.41
C GLU A 210 -3.47 -18.83 24.17
N GLU A 211 -3.70 -19.23 22.92
CA GLU A 211 -3.90 -20.64 22.55
C GLU A 211 -2.66 -21.49 22.91
N MET A 212 -1.45 -20.99 22.63
CA MET A 212 -0.20 -21.69 22.96
C MET A 212 0.00 -21.83 24.47
N LEU A 213 -0.32 -20.80 25.25
CA LEU A 213 -0.26 -20.84 26.72
C LEU A 213 -1.28 -21.84 27.30
N LEU A 214 -2.52 -21.81 26.82
CA LEU A 214 -3.54 -22.77 27.23
C LEU A 214 -3.16 -24.20 26.85
N LYS A 215 -2.54 -24.40 25.68
CA LYS A 215 -2.04 -25.71 25.26
C LYS A 215 -0.98 -26.25 26.22
N GLN A 216 -0.02 -25.42 26.63
CA GLN A 216 0.97 -25.82 27.63
C GLN A 216 0.29 -26.24 28.96
N LYS A 217 -0.75 -25.50 29.38
CA LYS A 217 -1.56 -25.84 30.55
C LYS A 217 -2.31 -27.17 30.38
N CYS A 218 -2.92 -27.42 29.22
CA CYS A 218 -3.56 -28.70 28.91
C CYS A 218 -2.56 -29.86 29.00
N ASP A 219 -1.34 -29.68 28.46
CA ASP A 219 -0.29 -30.69 28.50
C ASP A 219 0.14 -31.00 29.93
N ASP A 220 0.24 -29.99 30.81
CA ASP A 220 0.58 -30.18 32.21
C ASP A 220 -0.57 -30.84 33.00
N THR A 221 -1.82 -30.44 32.79
CA THR A 221 -3.00 -31.12 33.36
C THR A 221 -3.09 -32.57 32.87
N ARG A 222 -2.75 -32.84 31.60
CA ARG A 222 -2.74 -34.19 31.03
C ARG A 222 -1.65 -35.07 31.67
N LYS A 223 -0.45 -34.53 31.90
CA LYS A 223 0.61 -35.21 32.66
C LYS A 223 0.18 -35.49 34.10
N GLU A 224 -0.46 -34.54 34.76
CA GLU A 224 -1.02 -34.70 36.11
C GLU A 224 -2.06 -35.84 36.14
N LEU A 225 -2.98 -35.86 35.17
CA LEU A 225 -3.99 -36.90 35.03
C LEU A 225 -3.35 -38.28 34.85
N ILE A 226 -2.41 -38.42 33.90
CA ILE A 226 -1.70 -39.69 33.66
C ILE A 226 -0.99 -40.16 34.94
N HIS A 227 -0.32 -39.25 35.65
CA HIS A 227 0.38 -39.57 36.88
C HIS A 227 -0.57 -40.03 37.99
N LYS A 228 -1.68 -39.31 38.20
CA LYS A 228 -2.70 -39.66 39.20
C LYS A 228 -3.41 -40.97 38.86
N THR A 229 -3.71 -41.22 37.58
CA THR A 229 -4.33 -42.47 37.12
C THR A 229 -3.40 -43.65 37.40
N ARG A 230 -2.11 -43.56 37.04
CA ARG A 230 -1.12 -44.61 37.35
C ARG A 230 -0.99 -44.85 38.84
N GLN A 231 -0.89 -43.80 39.66
CA GLN A 231 -0.85 -43.94 41.12
C GLN A 231 -2.09 -44.63 41.68
N PHE A 232 -3.27 -44.33 41.11
CA PHE A 232 -4.52 -44.96 41.50
C PHE A 232 -4.55 -46.44 41.11
N GLU A 233 -4.19 -46.78 39.87
CA GLU A 233 -4.08 -48.15 39.36
C GLU A 233 -3.09 -48.99 40.17
N ASP A 234 -1.89 -48.47 40.43
CA ASP A 234 -0.86 -49.16 41.23
C ASP A 234 -1.33 -49.46 42.66
N ARG A 235 -1.98 -48.48 43.30
CA ARG A 235 -2.54 -48.66 44.65
C ARG A 235 -3.69 -49.65 44.65
N ASN A 236 -4.57 -49.57 43.67
CA ASN A 236 -5.70 -50.48 43.53
C ASN A 236 -5.22 -51.92 43.24
N ASN A 237 -4.23 -52.11 42.38
CA ASN A 237 -3.62 -53.40 42.07
C ASN A 237 -2.92 -54.01 43.28
N LYS A 238 -2.11 -53.23 44.03
CA LYS A 238 -1.48 -53.68 45.28
C LYS A 238 -2.52 -54.13 46.31
N TYR A 239 -3.62 -53.39 46.43
CA TYR A 239 -4.73 -53.74 47.32
C TYR A 239 -5.43 -55.02 46.87
N MET A 240 -5.76 -55.14 45.58
CA MET A 240 -6.37 -56.35 45.01
C MET A 240 -5.48 -57.58 45.24
N LEU A 241 -4.16 -57.46 45.05
CA LEU A 241 -3.21 -58.53 45.36
C LEU A 241 -3.22 -58.89 46.86
N ARG A 242 -3.21 -57.90 47.75
CA ARG A 242 -3.26 -58.13 49.21
C ARG A 242 -4.53 -58.88 49.61
N ARG A 243 -5.67 -58.47 49.07
CA ARG A 243 -6.96 -59.10 49.33
C ARG A 243 -7.06 -60.55 48.81
N ILE A 244 -6.36 -60.88 47.73
CA ILE A 244 -6.25 -62.25 47.19
C ILE A 244 -5.31 -63.11 48.05
N LEU A 245 -4.27 -62.50 48.65
CA LEU A 245 -3.32 -63.19 49.53
C LEU A 245 -3.86 -63.37 50.96
N ASP A 246 -4.72 -62.46 51.44
CA ASP A 246 -5.25 -62.41 52.80
C ASP A 246 -6.64 -63.08 52.95
N GLU A 247 -6.89 -64.23 52.32
CA GLU A 247 -8.14 -65.03 52.52
C GLU A 247 -8.33 -65.56 53.97
N VAL A 248 -7.59 -65.05 54.97
CA VAL A 248 -7.59 -65.50 56.37
C VAL A 248 -7.54 -64.31 57.35
N ASP A 249 -8.49 -63.37 57.28
CA ASP A 249 -9.10 -62.80 58.50
C ASP A 249 -10.37 -62.03 58.13
N GLN A 250 -11.49 -62.49 58.65
CA GLN A 250 -12.81 -62.06 58.26
C GLN A 250 -13.45 -61.34 59.44
N ASP A 251 -13.05 -60.08 59.72
CA ASP A 251 -13.82 -59.19 60.60
C ASP A 251 -13.36 -57.72 60.52
N SER A 252 -14.01 -56.94 59.65
CA SER A 252 -14.54 -55.60 59.98
C SER A 252 -15.25 -54.99 58.74
N ALA A 253 -16.57 -54.91 58.79
CA ALA A 253 -17.37 -54.22 57.78
C ALA A 253 -17.05 -52.71 57.69
N GLU A 254 -16.52 -52.12 58.78
CA GLU A 254 -16.08 -50.72 58.80
C GLU A 254 -14.87 -50.50 57.90
N ASP A 255 -13.91 -51.42 57.87
CA ASP A 255 -12.67 -51.30 57.10
C ASP A 255 -12.93 -51.38 55.58
N ILE A 256 -13.87 -52.24 55.18
CA ILE A 256 -14.37 -52.33 53.79
C ILE A 256 -15.10 -51.03 53.40
N SER A 257 -15.89 -50.45 54.30
CA SER A 257 -16.66 -49.24 54.03
C SER A 257 -15.77 -47.99 53.92
N ALA A 258 -14.80 -47.83 54.82
CA ALA A 258 -13.83 -46.74 54.81
C ALA A 258 -12.96 -46.81 53.54
N GLN A 259 -12.59 -48.02 53.11
CA GLN A 259 -11.82 -48.24 51.90
C GLN A 259 -12.62 -47.94 50.62
N LYS A 260 -13.89 -48.36 50.56
CA LYS A 260 -14.79 -48.03 49.45
C LYS A 260 -14.97 -46.51 49.32
N ASN A 261 -15.04 -45.80 50.45
CA ASN A 261 -15.08 -44.35 50.49
C ASN A 261 -13.76 -43.73 50.01
N SER A 262 -12.58 -44.24 50.41
CA SER A 262 -11.27 -43.74 49.92
C SER A 262 -11.06 -43.95 48.42
N VAL A 263 -11.55 -45.07 47.87
CA VAL A 263 -11.52 -45.32 46.41
C VAL A 263 -12.45 -44.36 45.68
N ALA A 264 -13.66 -44.15 46.20
CA ALA A 264 -14.62 -43.20 45.65
C ALA A 264 -14.09 -41.75 45.68
N GLU A 265 -13.46 -41.31 46.77
CA GLU A 265 -12.84 -39.99 46.88
C GLU A 265 -11.73 -39.79 45.84
N LYS A 266 -10.88 -40.81 45.62
CA LYS A 266 -9.82 -40.74 44.60
C LYS A 266 -10.37 -40.77 43.17
N GLN A 267 -11.45 -41.51 42.91
CA GLN A 267 -12.17 -41.48 41.64
C GLN A 267 -12.77 -40.09 41.38
N VAL A 268 -13.37 -39.45 42.39
CA VAL A 268 -13.88 -38.08 42.29
C VAL A 268 -12.77 -37.09 41.95
N LEU A 269 -11.58 -37.24 42.55
CA LEU A 269 -10.43 -36.39 42.22
C LEU A 269 -9.95 -36.59 40.77
N LEU A 270 -9.91 -37.83 40.28
CA LEU A 270 -9.56 -38.12 38.89
C LEU A 270 -10.57 -37.53 37.91
N GLU A 271 -11.87 -37.69 38.17
CA GLU A 271 -12.92 -37.10 37.34
C GLU A 271 -12.88 -35.56 37.38
N THR A 272 -12.49 -34.96 38.51
CA THR A 272 -12.30 -33.51 38.61
C THR A 272 -11.16 -33.03 37.71
N VAL A 273 -10.00 -33.71 37.72
CA VAL A 273 -8.86 -33.37 36.86
C VAL A 273 -9.20 -33.60 35.38
N LYS A 274 -9.91 -34.69 35.07
CA LYS A 274 -10.38 -35.00 33.71
C LYS A 274 -11.37 -33.97 33.19
N LYS A 275 -12.31 -33.53 34.03
CA LYS A 275 -13.24 -32.44 33.70
C LYS A 275 -12.48 -31.14 33.42
N ARG A 276 -11.50 -30.79 34.27
CA ARG A 276 -10.65 -29.61 34.07
C ARG A 276 -9.88 -29.67 32.74
N LEU A 277 -9.29 -30.82 32.40
CA LEU A 277 -8.61 -31.01 31.11
C LEU A 277 -9.56 -30.76 29.93
N LYS A 278 -10.78 -31.30 30.00
CA LYS A 278 -11.78 -31.13 28.96
C LYS A 278 -12.17 -29.66 28.77
N GLU A 279 -12.38 -28.93 29.86
CA GLU A 279 -12.68 -27.49 29.82
C GLU A 279 -11.52 -26.66 29.22
N GLU A 280 -10.27 -27.02 29.54
CA GLU A 280 -9.07 -26.38 28.97
C GLU A 280 -8.92 -26.66 27.46
N GLU A 281 -9.18 -27.89 27.02
CA GLU A 281 -9.18 -28.28 25.60
C GLU A 281 -10.30 -27.58 24.80
N GLU A 282 -11.50 -27.48 25.38
CA GLU A 282 -12.62 -26.74 24.80
C GLU A 282 -12.30 -25.24 24.65
N ALA A 283 -11.63 -24.62 25.64
CA ALA A 283 -11.19 -23.24 25.58
C ALA A 283 -10.16 -22.98 24.47
N CYS A 284 -9.19 -23.88 24.30
CA CYS A 284 -8.20 -23.83 23.21
C CYS A 284 -8.87 -23.88 21.83
N SER A 285 -9.81 -24.80 21.65
CA SER A 285 -10.62 -24.91 20.42
C SER A 285 -11.44 -23.63 20.17
N ALA A 286 -12.04 -23.05 21.22
CA ALA A 286 -12.82 -21.82 21.10
C ALA A 286 -11.98 -20.61 20.66
N LEU A 287 -10.74 -20.45 21.15
CA LEU A 287 -9.84 -19.39 20.68
C LEU A 287 -9.50 -19.54 19.20
N ARG A 288 -9.23 -20.76 18.75
CA ARG A 288 -8.96 -21.05 17.34
C ARG A 288 -10.14 -20.66 16.45
N MET A 289 -11.35 -21.01 16.87
CA MET A 289 -12.58 -20.64 16.16
C MET A 289 -12.77 -19.11 16.12
N LYS A 290 -12.42 -18.38 17.18
CA LYS A 290 -12.45 -16.91 17.20
C LYS A 290 -11.46 -16.32 16.18
N SER A 291 -10.20 -16.77 16.17
CA SER A 291 -9.19 -16.32 15.21
C SER A 291 -9.61 -16.56 13.76
N LEU A 292 -10.14 -17.75 13.48
CA LEU A 292 -10.65 -18.10 12.16
C LEU A 292 -11.85 -17.22 11.77
N ALA A 293 -12.80 -17.00 12.68
CA ALA A 293 -13.97 -16.17 12.43
C ALA A 293 -13.58 -14.71 12.14
N ILE A 294 -12.63 -14.17 12.90
CA ILE A 294 -12.07 -12.83 12.67
C ILE A 294 -11.46 -12.74 11.28
N LEU A 295 -10.63 -13.71 10.89
CA LEU A 295 -10.00 -13.71 9.56
C LEU A 295 -11.05 -13.81 8.43
N LYS A 296 -12.00 -14.74 8.57
CA LYS A 296 -13.08 -15.00 7.61
C LYS A 296 -14.02 -13.80 7.42
N ASN A 297 -14.23 -13.01 8.48
CA ASN A 297 -15.09 -11.84 8.43
C ASN A 297 -14.33 -10.56 8.06
N GLY A 298 -13.05 -10.46 8.43
CA GLY A 298 -12.22 -9.27 8.24
C GLY A 298 -11.54 -9.17 6.87
N MET A 299 -11.12 -10.30 6.27
CA MET A 299 -10.42 -10.29 4.98
C MET A 299 -11.24 -9.80 3.78
N PRO A 300 -12.52 -10.18 3.61
CA PRO A 300 -13.28 -9.79 2.42
C PRO A 300 -13.36 -8.28 2.23
N GLU A 301 -13.44 -7.51 3.32
CA GLU A 301 -13.54 -6.06 3.24
C GLU A 301 -12.28 -5.43 2.64
N LEU A 302 -11.10 -5.89 3.05
CA LEU A 302 -9.82 -5.43 2.50
C LEU A 302 -9.79 -5.60 0.98
N PHE A 303 -10.04 -6.82 0.50
CA PHE A 303 -9.95 -7.10 -0.93
C PHE A 303 -11.06 -6.43 -1.73
N ARG A 304 -12.25 -6.24 -1.14
CA ARG A 304 -13.32 -5.44 -1.74
C ARG A 304 -12.89 -3.99 -1.95
N VAL A 305 -12.36 -3.35 -0.92
CA VAL A 305 -11.88 -1.96 -0.99
C VAL A 305 -10.71 -1.85 -1.98
N MET A 306 -9.73 -2.76 -1.91
CA MET A 306 -8.58 -2.74 -2.82
C MET A 306 -8.95 -3.01 -4.28
N THR A 307 -9.94 -3.88 -4.54
CA THR A 307 -10.49 -4.10 -5.89
C THR A 307 -11.16 -2.84 -6.40
N TYR A 308 -12.00 -2.20 -5.57
CA TYR A 308 -12.67 -0.95 -5.93
C TYR A 308 -11.67 0.18 -6.21
N PHE A 309 -10.69 0.36 -5.32
CA PHE A 309 -9.64 1.35 -5.47
C PHE A 309 -8.84 1.14 -6.76
N SER A 310 -8.37 -0.10 -7.00
CA SER A 310 -7.59 -0.44 -8.18
C SER A 310 -8.39 -0.23 -9.47
N ARG A 311 -9.68 -0.56 -9.46
CA ARG A 311 -10.59 -0.30 -10.59
C ARG A 311 -10.77 1.20 -10.84
N ALA A 312 -11.06 1.97 -9.79
CA ALA A 312 -11.22 3.42 -9.90
C ALA A 312 -9.96 4.08 -10.47
N TYR A 313 -8.80 3.64 -9.99
CA TYR A 313 -7.50 4.09 -10.47
C TYR A 313 -7.29 3.73 -11.95
N SER A 314 -7.45 2.47 -12.31
CA SER A 314 -7.26 2.01 -13.69
C SER A 314 -8.19 2.74 -14.66
N THR A 315 -9.48 2.85 -14.32
CA THR A 315 -10.49 3.56 -15.13
C THR A 315 -10.09 5.02 -15.36
N MET A 316 -9.68 5.72 -14.29
CA MET A 316 -9.18 7.08 -14.35
C MET A 316 -7.99 7.22 -15.32
N LEU A 317 -7.01 6.33 -15.22
CA LEU A 317 -5.83 6.36 -16.11
C LEU A 317 -6.21 6.03 -17.56
N MET A 318 -7.14 5.11 -17.80
CA MET A 318 -7.63 4.80 -19.14
C MET A 318 -8.38 5.99 -19.76
N GLU A 319 -9.14 6.74 -18.96
CA GLU A 319 -9.76 8.00 -19.40
C GLU A 319 -8.69 9.03 -19.80
N LEU A 320 -7.64 9.18 -18.98
CA LEU A 320 -6.50 10.05 -19.29
C LEU A 320 -5.80 9.62 -20.58
N SER A 321 -5.49 8.34 -20.75
CA SER A 321 -4.91 7.79 -21.98
C SER A 321 -5.79 8.05 -23.19
N SER A 322 -7.11 7.90 -23.07
CA SER A 322 -8.04 8.15 -24.17
C SER A 322 -8.03 9.62 -24.60
N THR A 323 -7.92 10.54 -23.65
CA THR A 323 -7.81 11.98 -23.95
C THR A 323 -6.46 12.35 -24.59
N SER A 324 -5.36 11.73 -24.17
CA SER A 324 -4.03 12.00 -24.72
C SER A 324 -3.84 11.43 -26.13
N HIS A 325 -4.37 10.24 -26.41
CA HIS A 325 -4.28 9.59 -27.72
C HIS A 325 -5.17 10.27 -28.77
N ARG A 326 -6.35 10.79 -28.38
CA ARG A 326 -7.18 11.62 -29.29
C ARG A 326 -6.49 12.90 -29.72
N GLN A 327 -5.54 13.41 -28.94
CA GLN A 327 -4.78 14.63 -29.23
C GLN A 327 -3.50 14.38 -30.04
N ASN A 328 -3.07 13.12 -30.23
CA ASN A 328 -1.89 12.73 -30.99
C ASN A 328 -2.16 11.44 -31.81
N PRO A 329 -2.75 11.52 -33.01
CA PRO A 329 -3.05 10.35 -33.83
C PRO A 329 -1.81 9.69 -34.48
N SER A 330 -0.61 10.25 -34.30
CA SER A 330 0.62 9.81 -34.95
C SER A 330 1.59 9.15 -33.97
N GLU A 331 1.28 7.95 -33.47
CA GLU A 331 2.25 6.94 -33.01
C GLU A 331 1.51 5.70 -32.49
N ASN A 332 1.11 4.81 -33.41
CA ASN A 332 0.78 3.44 -33.05
C ASN A 332 2.08 2.70 -32.72
N LEU A 333 2.52 2.76 -31.46
CA LEU A 333 3.55 1.85 -30.97
C LEU A 333 2.88 0.61 -30.38
N SER A 334 3.16 -0.52 -31.03
CA SER A 334 2.81 -1.88 -30.62
C SER A 334 3.06 -2.10 -29.13
N ARG A 335 2.02 -2.61 -28.44
CA ARG A 335 2.08 -3.03 -27.04
C ARG A 335 3.24 -4.03 -26.83
N PRO A 336 4.28 -3.71 -26.04
CA PRO A 336 5.26 -4.70 -25.65
C PRO A 336 4.69 -5.62 -24.56
N SER A 337 5.03 -6.90 -24.66
CA SER A 337 4.62 -8.00 -23.78
C SER A 337 4.92 -7.72 -22.30
N VAL A 338 3.95 -8.04 -21.43
CA VAL A 338 3.81 -7.67 -20.01
C VAL A 338 4.72 -8.51 -19.07
N ALA A 339 5.83 -9.04 -19.56
CA ALA A 339 6.58 -10.09 -18.84
C ALA A 339 7.50 -9.60 -17.70
N VAL A 340 7.73 -8.30 -17.51
CA VAL A 340 8.85 -7.83 -16.63
C VAL A 340 8.41 -7.33 -15.25
N PHE A 341 7.12 -7.12 -14.97
CA PHE A 341 6.68 -6.54 -13.69
C PHE A 341 6.17 -7.56 -12.65
N TYR A 342 6.29 -8.85 -12.95
CA TYR A 342 5.87 -9.94 -12.04
C TYR A 342 6.72 -10.06 -10.76
N ILE A 343 7.88 -9.39 -10.65
CA ILE A 343 8.84 -9.69 -9.57
C ILE A 343 8.72 -8.75 -8.35
N VAL A 344 8.10 -7.56 -8.46
CA VAL A 344 8.13 -6.60 -7.34
C VAL A 344 6.90 -6.65 -6.43
N PHE A 345 5.74 -7.11 -6.92
CA PHE A 345 4.52 -7.18 -6.10
C PHE A 345 4.02 -8.61 -5.79
N SER A 346 4.36 -9.63 -6.60
CA SER A 346 4.01 -11.03 -6.30
C SER A 346 4.85 -11.64 -5.18
N VAL A 347 6.02 -11.08 -4.86
CA VAL A 347 6.89 -11.60 -3.79
C VAL A 347 6.29 -11.40 -2.40
N CYS A 348 5.33 -10.48 -2.21
CA CYS A 348 4.68 -10.28 -0.92
C CYS A 348 3.52 -11.26 -0.63
N PHE A 349 3.01 -12.01 -1.62
CA PHE A 349 1.80 -12.84 -1.43
C PHE A 349 1.96 -14.34 -1.77
N LEU A 350 3.13 -14.76 -2.30
CA LEU A 350 3.39 -16.17 -2.65
C LEU A 350 4.29 -16.91 -1.64
N TYR A 351 4.71 -16.28 -0.55
CA TYR A 351 5.57 -16.88 0.49
C TYR A 351 4.99 -16.81 1.91
N VAL A 352 3.66 -16.75 2.03
CA VAL A 352 2.89 -17.07 3.25
C VAL A 352 1.89 -18.15 2.87
#